data_AF-X1B649-F1
#
_entry.id   AF-X1B649-F1
#
_cell.length_a   1.000
_cell.length_b   1.000
_cell.length_c   1.000
_cell.angle_alpha   90.00
_cell.angle_beta   90.00
_cell.angle_gamma   90.00
#
_symmetry.space_group_name_H-M   'P 1'
#
loop_
_entity.id
_entity.type
_entity.pdbx_description
1 polymer ?
#
loop_
_entity_poly.entity_id
_entity_poly.type
_entity_poly.pdbx_seq_one_letter_code
_entity_poly.pdbx_strand_id
1 'polypeptide(L)' 'CRDCPLPFCIYDIGPTKKQAIQIRRARVKALCDEGKSNAEMAGLLGVSEWTVGNDIKVNREGQ' A
#
# COMPACT_ATOMS: atom_id res chain seq x y z
N CYS A 1 12.77 -30.21 -5.70
CA CYS A 1 13.59 -30.26 -4.48
C CYS A 1 14.93 -30.92 -4.78
N ARG A 2 15.97 -30.16 -5.15
CA ARG A 2 17.38 -30.59 -5.16
C ARG A 2 18.25 -29.36 -5.48
N ASP A 3 19.17 -29.06 -4.57
CA ASP A 3 20.21 -28.03 -4.65
C ASP A 3 19.79 -26.55 -4.53
N CYS A 4 19.68 -26.08 -3.28
CA CYS A 4 19.82 -24.67 -2.94
C CYS A 4 20.95 -24.54 -1.91
N PRO A 5 22.16 -24.10 -2.31
CA PRO A 5 23.31 -24.10 -1.43
C PRO A 5 23.49 -22.73 -0.77
N LEU A 6 22.54 -22.25 0.06
CA LEU A 6 22.83 -21.13 0.97
C LEU A 6 22.05 -21.27 2.30
N PRO A 7 22.71 -21.11 3.47
CA PRO A 7 22.14 -21.41 4.79
C PRO A 7 21.15 -20.36 5.32
N PHE A 8 20.85 -19.31 4.56
CA PHE A 8 19.84 -18.33 4.91
C PHE A 8 19.20 -17.84 3.62
N CYS A 9 18.13 -18.52 3.18
CA CYS A 9 17.07 -17.82 2.48
C CYS A 9 16.54 -16.80 3.49
N ILE A 10 17.17 -15.62 3.55
CA ILE A 10 16.63 -14.44 4.19
C ILE A 10 15.33 -14.17 3.47
N TYR A 11 14.27 -14.77 4.01
CA TYR A 11 12.88 -14.53 3.65
C TYR A 11 12.73 -13.07 3.23
N ASP A 12 12.10 -12.81 2.09
CA ASP A 12 11.63 -11.49 1.72
C ASP A 12 10.87 -10.89 2.91
N ILE A 13 11.56 -10.11 3.76
CA ILE A 13 10.94 -9.50 4.92
C ILE A 13 10.08 -8.38 4.34
N GLY A 14 8.81 -8.70 4.09
CA GLY A 14 7.83 -7.75 3.58
C GLY A 14 7.79 -6.47 4.43
N PRO A 15 7.27 -5.37 3.87
CA PRO A 15 7.24 -4.10 4.57
C PRO A 15 6.51 -4.26 5.91
N THR A 16 7.05 -3.62 6.95
CA THR A 16 6.35 -3.52 8.23
C THR A 16 4.97 -2.91 8.02
N LYS A 17 4.01 -3.20 8.92
CA LYS A 17 2.64 -2.66 8.83
C LYS A 17 2.61 -1.14 8.64
N LYS A 18 3.53 -0.41 9.29
CA LYS A 18 3.67 1.05 9.16
C LYS A 18 4.11 1.46 7.75
N GLN A 19 5.12 0.78 7.20
CA GLN A 19 5.60 1.03 5.84
C GLN A 19 4.54 0.68 4.79
N ALA A 20 3.82 -0.43 4.95
CA ALA A 20 2.74 -0.82 4.04
C ALA A 20 1.63 0.26 3.98
N ILE A 21 1.28 0.85 5.13
CA ILE A 21 0.31 1.95 5.19
C ILE A 21 0.84 3.21 4.47
N GLN A 22 2.11 3.57 4.67
CA GLN A 22 2.72 4.72 4.00
C GLN A 22 2.77 4.53 2.48
N ILE A 23 3.17 3.34 2.01
CA ILE A 23 3.19 2.99 0.58
C ILE A 23 1.78 3.10 -0.01
N ARG A 24 0.77 2.57 0.69
CA ARG A 24 -0.63 2.67 0.25
C ARG A 24 -1.08 4.13 0.17
N ARG A 25 -0.81 4.95 1.18
CA ARG A 25 -1.15 6.38 1.20
C ARG A 25 -0.50 7.18 0.08
N ALA A 26 0.75 6.87 -0.24
CA ALA A 26 1.45 7.47 -1.38
C ALA A 26 0.76 7.12 -2.71
N ARG A 27 0.34 5.86 -2.88
CA ARG A 27 -0.44 5.45 -4.06
C ARG A 27 -1.83 6.10 -4.10
N VAL A 28 -2.53 6.18 -2.98
CA VAL A 28 -3.83 6.88 -2.88
C VAL A 28 -3.66 8.34 -3.31
N LYS A 29 -2.61 9.03 -2.87
CA LYS A 29 -2.32 10.40 -3.28
C LYS A 29 -2.13 10.51 -4.80
N ALA A 30 -1.29 9.66 -5.38
CA ALA A 30 -1.05 9.67 -6.83
C ALA A 30 -2.33 9.42 -7.64
N LEU A 31 -3.17 8.46 -7.22
CA LEU A 31 -4.43 8.17 -7.88
C LEU A 31 -5.46 9.30 -7.71
N CYS A 32 -5.45 10.01 -6.58
CA CYS A 32 -6.23 11.23 -6.40
C CYS A 32 -5.78 12.34 -7.36
N ASP A 33 -4.47 12.53 -7.52
CA ASP A 33 -3.90 13.52 -8.44
C ASP A 33 -4.26 13.20 -9.92
N GLU A 34 -4.43 11.91 -10.24
CA GLU A 34 -4.96 11.43 -11.53
C GLU A 34 -6.49 11.57 -11.67
N GLY A 35 -7.20 12.00 -10.62
CA GLY A 35 -8.65 12.19 -10.63
C GLY A 35 -9.48 10.90 -10.47
N LYS A 36 -8.87 9.82 -9.97
CA LYS A 36 -9.58 8.54 -9.76
C LYS A 36 -10.62 8.63 -8.64
N SER A 37 -11.71 7.90 -8.80
CA SER A 37 -12.75 7.78 -7.78
C SER A 37 -12.32 6.84 -6.64
N ASN A 38 -12.93 6.99 -5.46
CA ASN A 38 -12.63 6.13 -4.29
C ASN A 38 -12.87 4.65 -4.57
N ALA A 39 -13.92 4.31 -5.33
CA ALA A 39 -14.25 2.95 -5.74
C ALA A 39 -13.17 2.34 -6.65
N GLU A 40 -12.68 3.11 -7.64
CA GLU A 40 -11.59 2.66 -8.50
C GLU A 40 -10.29 2.46 -7.70
N MET A 41 -9.95 3.41 -6.83
CA MET A 41 -8.77 3.31 -5.97
C MET A 41 -8.83 2.09 -5.03
N ALA A 42 -10.00 1.83 -4.46
CA ALA A 42 -10.26 0.65 -3.62
C ALA A 42 -10.00 -0.65 -4.40
N GLY A 43 -10.52 -0.73 -5.63
CA GLY A 43 -10.30 -1.87 -6.52
C GLY A 43 -8.82 -2.06 -6.91
N LEU A 44 -8.13 -0.98 -7.25
CA LEU A 44 -6.70 -1.00 -7.65
C LEU A 44 -5.76 -1.36 -6.49
N LEU A 45 -6.10 -0.95 -5.26
CA LEU A 45 -5.27 -1.15 -4.08
C LEU A 45 -5.68 -2.38 -3.26
N GLY A 46 -6.79 -3.04 -3.60
CA GLY A 46 -7.31 -4.20 -2.86
C GLY A 46 -7.73 -3.86 -1.43
N VAL A 47 -8.26 -2.66 -1.21
CA VAL A 47 -8.75 -2.20 0.11
C VAL A 47 -10.19 -1.71 0.00
N SER A 48 -10.86 -1.51 1.14
CA SER A 48 -12.19 -0.93 1.15
C SER A 48 -12.17 0.57 0.82
N GLU A 49 -13.24 1.07 0.22
CA GLU A 49 -13.44 2.52 -0.01
C GLU A 49 -13.33 3.33 1.27
N TRP A 50 -13.79 2.77 2.40
CA TRP A 50 -13.61 3.36 3.73
C TRP A 50 -12.13 3.61 4.06
N THR A 51 -11.27 2.63 3.76
CA THR A 51 -9.82 2.73 3.99
C THR A 51 -9.20 3.82 3.13
N VAL A 52 -9.62 3.90 1.85
CA VAL A 52 -9.19 4.97 0.93
C VAL A 52 -9.61 6.34 1.47
N GLY A 53 -10.87 6.49 1.90
CA GLY A 53 -11.36 7.76 2.47
C GLY A 53 -10.59 8.20 3.71
N ASN A 54 -10.25 7.26 4.60
CA ASN A 54 -9.43 7.57 5.76
C ASN A 54 -7.99 7.96 5.38
N ASP A 55 -7.40 7.30 4.40
CA ASP A 55 -6.06 7.64 3.89
C ASP A 55 -6.02 9.01 3.20
N ILE A 56 -7.06 9.38 2.45
CA ILE A 56 -7.20 10.73 1.87
C ILE A 56 -7.26 11.78 2.97
N LYS A 57 -8.05 11.53 4.01
CA LYS A 57 -8.16 12.45 5.16
C LYS A 57 -6.80 12.67 5.82
N VAL A 58 -6.06 11.59 6.09
CA VAL A 58 -4.72 11.69 6.69
C VAL A 58 -3.72 12.38 5.75
N ASN A 59 -3.79 12.14 4.44
CA ASN A 59 -2.96 12.86 3.47
C ASN A 59 -3.24 14.37 3.45
N ARG A 60 -4.49 14.78 3.68
CA ARG A 60 -4.89 16.20 3.74
C ARG A 60 -4.49 16.87 5.05
N GLU A 61 -4.52 16.14 6.15
CA GLU A 61 -4.19 16.65 7.48
C GLU A 61 -2.68 16.84 7.72
N GLY A 62 -1.83 16.43 6.77
CA GLY A 62 -0.37 16.61 6.85
C GLY A 62 0.22 15.69 7.92
N GLN A 63 0.69 14.51 7.51
CA GLN A 63 1.35 13.54 8.39
C GLN A 63 2.58 14.10 9.11
#